data_AF-A0A7C1DQF9-F1
#
_entry.id   AF-A0A7C1DQF9-F1
#
_cell.length_a   1.000
_cell.length_b   1.000
_cell.length_c   1.000
_cell.angle_alpha   90.00
_cell.angle_beta   90.00
_cell.angle_gamma   90.00
#
_symmetry.space_group_name_H-M   'P 1'
#
loop_
_entity.id
_entity.type
_entity.pdbx_description
1 polymer ?
#
loop_
_entity_poly.entity_id
_entity_poly.type
_entity_poly.pdbx_seq_one_letter_code
_entity_poly.pdbx_strand_id
1 'polypeptide(L)' 'MIQAKFSLKESHIKFIEQCKFLGFKDKSDVVRTALDRLRSELTKQRLRESAALYAEVYEEDDETKDWTDAAFSEWPT' A
#
# COMPACT_ATOMS: atom_id res chain seq x y z
N MET A 1 7.24 -16.45 16.37
CA MET A 1 6.49 -15.18 16.37
C MET A 1 7.10 -14.29 17.45
N ILE A 2 7.51 -13.07 17.12
CA ILE A 2 8.11 -12.13 18.10
C ILE A 2 6.97 -11.34 18.74
N GLN A 3 7.01 -11.16 20.06
CA GLN A 3 5.99 -10.41 20.80
C GLN A 3 6.45 -8.96 21.01
N ALA A 4 5.52 -8.02 20.84
CA ALA A 4 5.72 -6.61 21.15
C ALA A 4 4.59 -6.13 22.07
N LYS A 5 4.92 -5.24 23.01
CA LYS A 5 3.94 -4.56 23.87
C LYS A 5 3.78 -3.12 23.39
N PHE A 6 2.54 -2.69 23.24
CA PHE A 6 2.18 -1.33 22.86
C PHE A 6 0.94 -0.90 23.61
N SER A 7 0.86 0.40 23.89
CA SER A 7 -0.30 0.99 24.55
C SER A 7 -1.41 1.22 23.53
N LEU A 8 -2.63 0.80 23.88
CA LEU A 8 -3.82 1.00 23.07
C LEU A 8 -4.83 1.85 23.85
N LYS A 9 -5.60 2.65 23.11
CA LYS A 9 -6.78 3.31 23.66
C LYS A 9 -7.85 2.27 23.98
N GLU A 10 -8.71 2.58 24.94
CA GLU A 10 -9.83 1.72 25.32
C GLU A 10 -10.72 1.37 24.11
N SER A 11 -10.94 2.34 23.20
CA SER A 11 -11.68 2.11 21.95
C SER A 11 -11.06 1.03 21.05
N HIS A 12 -9.72 0.99 20.96
CA HIS A 12 -9.03 -0.03 20.17
C HIS A 12 -9.16 -1.42 20.82
N ILE A 13 -9.13 -1.49 22.15
CA ILE A 13 -9.35 -2.75 22.88
C ILE A 13 -10.77 -3.26 22.64
N LYS A 14 -11.79 -2.40 22.78
CA LYS A 14 -13.20 -2.75 22.51
C LYS A 14 -13.41 -3.28 21.09
N PHE A 15 -12.73 -2.69 20.10
CA PHE A 15 -12.77 -3.18 18.73
C PHE A 15 -12.13 -4.57 18.59
N ILE A 16 -10.93 -4.77 19.15
CA ILE A 16 -10.22 -6.06 19.09
C ILE A 16 -11.01 -7.16 19.82
N GLU A 17 -11.74 -6.83 20.88
CA GLU A 17 -12.59 -7.77 21.61
C GLU A 17 -13.77 -8.29 20.79
N GLN A 18 -14.20 -7.56 19.77
CA GLN A 18 -15.23 -7.99 18.83
C GLN A 18 -14.68 -8.91 17.73
N CYS A 19 -13.44 -9.42 17.86
CA CYS A 19 -12.78 -10.24 16.83
C CYS A 19 -13.64 -11.39 16.30
N LYS A 20 -14.32 -12.13 17.17
CA LYS A 20 -15.20 -13.24 16.77
C LYS A 20 -16.42 -12.78 15.98
N PHE A 21 -17.01 -11.64 16.36
CA PHE A 21 -18.14 -11.06 15.66
C PHE A 21 -17.74 -10.58 14.26
N LEU A 22 -16.51 -10.10 14.12
CA LEU A 22 -15.92 -9.67 12.85
C LEU A 22 -15.40 -10.85 11.99
N GLY A 23 -15.54 -12.10 12.45
CA GLY A 23 -15.12 -13.29 11.71
C GLY A 23 -13.65 -13.69 11.86
N PHE A 24 -12.90 -13.05 12.76
CA PHE A 24 -11.50 -13.38 13.03
C PHE A 24 -11.37 -14.53 14.02
N LYS A 25 -10.28 -15.31 13.87
CA LYS A 25 -9.97 -16.44 14.75
C LYS A 25 -9.69 -16.00 16.19
N ASP A 26 -8.90 -14.94 16.33
CA ASP A 26 -8.46 -14.41 17.62
C ASP A 26 -8.12 -12.91 17.54
N LYS A 27 -7.84 -12.31 18.70
CA LYS A 27 -7.49 -10.89 18.82
C LYS A 27 -6.22 -10.54 18.04
N SER A 28 -5.24 -11.45 17.99
CA SER A 28 -3.99 -11.22 17.28
C SER A 28 -4.18 -11.23 15.76
N ASP A 29 -5.15 -12.00 15.27
CA ASP A 29 -5.50 -12.07 13.85
C ASP A 29 -6.09 -10.75 13.33
N VAL A 30 -6.91 -10.07 14.14
CA VAL A 30 -7.39 -8.70 13.86
C VAL A 30 -6.21 -7.74 13.71
N VAL A 31 -5.30 -7.74 14.68
CA VAL A 31 -4.15 -6.82 14.70
C VAL A 31 -3.23 -7.09 13.52
N ARG A 32 -2.95 -8.37 13.21
CA ARG A 32 -2.11 -8.74 12.07
C ARG A 32 -2.72 -8.26 10.76
N THR A 33 -4.01 -8.52 10.55
CA THR A 33 -4.74 -8.09 9.35
C THR A 33 -4.74 -6.57 9.21
N ALA A 34 -4.94 -5.84 10.31
CA ALA A 34 -4.89 -4.38 10.30
C ALA A 34 -3.49 -3.85 9.92
N LEU A 35 -2.42 -4.46 10.46
CA LEU A 35 -1.04 -4.09 10.13
C LEU A 35 -0.68 -4.41 8.68
N ASP A 36 -1.10 -5.56 8.16
CA ASP A 36 -0.86 -5.96 6.76
C ASP A 36 -1.59 -5.01 5.80
N ARG A 37 -2.82 -4.63 6.12
CA ARG A 37 -3.59 -3.64 5.35
C ARG A 37 -2.91 -2.27 5.36
N LEU A 38 -2.53 -1.78 6.53
CA LEU A 38 -1.82 -0.50 6.67
C LEU A 38 -0.51 -0.49 5.89
N ARG A 39 0.27 -1.58 5.98
CA ARG A 39 1.50 -1.74 5.20
C ARG A 39 1.24 -1.67 3.70
N SER A 40 0.21 -2.37 3.20
CA SER A 40 -0.16 -2.34 1.78
C SER A 40 -0.56 -0.93 1.32
N GLU A 41 -1.36 -0.23 2.13
CA GLU A 41 -1.80 1.14 1.85
C GLU A 41 -0.61 2.11 1.77
N LEU A 42 0.29 2.08 2.76
CA LEU A 42 1.51 2.90 2.75
C LEU A 42 2.44 2.57 1.58
N THR A 43 2.57 1.29 1.21
CA THR A 43 3.40 0.88 0.07
C THR A 43 2.82 1.40 -1.25
N LYS A 44 1.50 1.30 -1.43
CA LYS A 44 0.82 1.84 -2.61
C LYS A 44 0.91 3.36 -2.68
N GLN A 45 0.77 4.04 -1.54
CA GLN A 45 0.93 5.49 -1.49
C GLN A 45 2.33 5.90 -1.95
N ARG A 46 3.38 5.28 -1.39
CA ARG A 46 4.76 5.54 -1.81
C ARG A 46 4.99 5.25 -3.29
N LEU A 47 4.39 4.18 -3.83
CA LEU A 47 4.50 3.86 -5.26
C LEU A 47 3.88 4.95 -6.13
N ARG A 48 2.70 5.47 -5.75
CA ARG A 48 2.05 6.58 -6.46
C ARG A 48 2.88 7.86 -6.40
N GLU A 49 3.41 8.18 -5.22
CA GLU A 49 4.30 9.33 -5.05
C GLU A 49 5.53 9.21 -5.95
N SER A 50 6.16 8.03 -6.00
CA SER A 50 7.29 7.80 -6.92
C SER A 50 6.88 7.89 -8.39
N ALA A 51 5.73 7.32 -8.77
CA ALA A 51 5.25 7.38 -10.15
C ALA A 51 4.93 8.82 -10.59
N ALA A 52 4.39 9.65 -9.69
CA ALA A 52 4.15 11.06 -9.95
C ALA A 52 5.46 11.82 -10.22
N LEU A 53 6.51 11.56 -9.43
CA LEU A 53 7.83 12.15 -9.65
C LEU A 53 8.45 11.69 -10.98
N TYR A 54 8.28 10.42 -11.35
CA TYR A 54 8.73 9.93 -12.66
C TYR A 54 7.98 10.59 -13.81
N ALA A 55 6.66 10.80 -13.66
CA ALA A 55 5.86 11.48 -14.68
C ALA A 55 6.30 12.94 -14.86
N GLU A 56 6.59 13.66 -13.77
CA GLU A 56 7.11 15.03 -13.81
C GLU A 56 8.45 15.09 -14.56
N VAL A 57 9.40 14.18 -14.26
CA VAL A 57 10.68 14.11 -14.98
C VAL A 57 10.48 13.76 -16.46
N TYR A 58 9.60 12.80 -16.75
CA TYR A 58 9.31 12.39 -18.11
C TYR A 58 8.64 13.50 -18.93
N GLU A 59 7.83 14.36 -18.32
CA GLU A 59 7.24 15.52 -18.99
C GLU A 59 8.29 16.55 -19.45
N GLU A 60 9.46 16.58 -18.85
CA GLU A 60 10.54 17.49 -19.25
C GLU A 60 11.56 16.84 -20.21
N ASP A 61 11.49 15.52 -20.41
CA ASP A 61 12.44 14.75 -21.22
C ASP A 61 11.86 14.35 -22.58
N ASP A 62 11.96 15.28 -23.55
CA ASP A 62 11.43 15.09 -24.91
C ASP A 62 12.14 13.95 -25.68
N GLU A 63 13.42 13.69 -25.42
CA GLU A 63 14.16 12.59 -26.06
C GLU A 63 13.58 11.23 -25.64
N THR A 64 13.33 11.05 -24.34
CA THR A 64 12.72 9.83 -23.85
C THR A 64 11.28 9.67 -24.36
N LYS A 65 10.49 10.76 -24.48
CA LYS A 65 9.16 10.71 -25.11
C LYS A 65 9.20 10.20 -26.54
N ASP A 66 10.08 10.77 -27.36
CA ASP A 66 10.25 10.39 -28.77
C ASP A 66 10.56 8.89 -28.91
N TRP A 67 11.43 8.35 -28.04
CA TRP A 67 11.73 6.91 -28.03
C TRP A 67 10.53 6.06 -27.60
N THR A 68 9.76 6.55 -26.62
CA THR A 68 8.59 5.82 -26.12
C THR A 68 7.50 5.75 -27.20
N ASP A 69 7.26 6.86 -27.91
CA ASP A 69 6.29 6.95 -29.00
C ASP A 69 6.68 6.10 -30.22
N ALA A 70 7.98 6.09 -30.56
CA ALA A 70 8.51 5.23 -31.62
C ALA A 70 8.30 3.74 -31.29
N ALA A 71 8.62 3.33 -30.05
CA ALA A 71 8.43 1.95 -29.61
C ALA A 71 6.95 1.55 -29.52
N PHE A 72 6.06 2.46 -29.11
CA PHE A 72 4.62 2.21 -29.07
C PHE A 72 4.04 1.94 -30.47
N SER A 73 4.54 2.65 -31.48
CA SER A 73 4.10 2.51 -32.88
C SER A 73 4.42 1.13 -33.49
N GLU A 74 5.39 0.41 -32.93
CA GLU A 74 5.79 -0.93 -33.38
C GLU A 74 5.15 -2.07 -32.58
N TRP A 75 4.33 -1.75 -31.57
CA TRP A 75 3.75 -2.78 -30.70
C TRP A 75 2.58 -3.51 -31.39
N PRO A 76 2.60 -4.86 -31.48
CA PRO A 76 1.51 -5.62 -32.08
C PRO A 76 0.22 -5.49 -31.24
N THR A 77 -0.90 -5.17 -31.89
CA THR A 77 -2.23 -5.00 -31.29
C THR A 77 -2.89 -6.33 -30.93
#